data_AF-A0A1U8XXG9-F1
#
_entry.id   AF-A0A1U8XXG9-F1
#
_cell.length_a   1.000
_cell.length_b   1.000
_cell.length_c   1.000
_cell.angle_alpha   90.00
_cell.angle_beta   90.00
_cell.angle_gamma   90.00
#
_symmetry.space_group_name_H-M   'P 1'
#
loop_
_entity.id
_entity.type
_entity.pdbx_description
1 polymer ?
#
loop_
_entity_poly.entity_id
_entity_poly.type
_entity_poly.pdbx_seq_one_letter_code
_entity_poly.pdbx_strand_id
1 'polypeptide(L)' 'RLVLADLSIGVFLWISISSIAPIGLLISGYVSNNKYSFLGGLRAAAQSISYEIPLTLCVLSISLLSNSSSTVDI' A
#
# COMPACT_ATOMS: atom_id res chain seq x y z
N ARG A 1 -19.53 -13.14 -13.90
CA ARG A 1 -18.27 -12.53 -13.41
C ARG A 1 -18.51 -11.03 -13.35
N LEU A 2 -18.52 -10.44 -12.14
CA LEU A 2 -18.70 -9.00 -11.98
C LEU A 2 -17.28 -8.40 -11.93
N VAL A 3 -16.82 -7.91 -13.07
CA VAL A 3 -15.53 -7.21 -13.21
C VAL A 3 -15.86 -5.73 -13.27
N LEU A 4 -15.50 -4.96 -12.23
CA LEU A 4 -15.80 -3.53 -12.18
C LEU A 4 -14.98 -2.72 -13.19
N ALA A 5 -13.74 -3.12 -13.46
CA ALA A 5 -12.91 -2.59 -14.53
C ALA A 5 -11.78 -3.59 -14.80
N ASP A 6 -11.58 -3.95 -16.08
CA ASP A 6 -10.38 -4.63 -16.52
C ASP A 6 -9.33 -3.56 -16.86
N LEU A 7 -8.48 -3.25 -15.89
CA LEU A 7 -7.40 -2.29 -16.11
C LEU A 7 -6.11 -3.06 -16.32
N SER A 8 -5.46 -2.84 -17.47
CA SER A 8 -4.16 -3.45 -17.79
C SER A 8 -3.04 -3.07 -16.81
N ILE A 9 -3.27 -2.08 -15.94
CA ILE A 9 -2.35 -1.54 -14.92
C ILE A 9 -2.94 -1.68 -13.50
N GLY A 10 -3.91 -2.59 -13.30
CA GLY A 10 -4.67 -2.74 -12.05
C GLY A 10 -3.79 -2.96 -10.82
N VAL A 11 -2.75 -3.78 -10.93
CA VAL A 11 -1.82 -4.05 -9.82
C VAL A 11 -1.04 -2.78 -9.41
N PHE A 12 -0.57 -2.01 -10.39
CA PHE A 12 0.21 -0.79 -10.12
C PHE A 12 -0.63 0.31 -9.48
N LEU A 13 -1.91 0.42 -9.86
CA LEU A 13 -2.85 1.34 -9.19
C LEU A 13 -3.04 0.99 -7.72
N TRP A 14 -3.18 -0.30 -7.41
CA TRP A 14 -3.35 -0.73 -6.03
C TRP A 14 -2.12 -0.39 -5.18
N ILE A 15 -0.91 -0.63 -5.70
CA ILE A 15 0.35 -0.26 -5.04
C ILE A 15 0.42 1.26 -4.82
N SER A 16 0.04 2.04 -5.83
CA SER A 16 0.05 3.51 -5.75
C SER A 16 -0.91 4.05 -4.69
N ILE A 17 -2.11 3.46 -4.56
CA ILE A 17 -3.09 3.87 -3.55
C ILE A 17 -2.61 3.52 -2.13
N SER A 18 -1.97 2.36 -1.98
CA SER A 18 -1.50 1.88 -0.68
C SER A 18 -0.42 2.79 -0.10
N SER A 19 0.48 3.30 -0.95
CA SER A 19 1.61 4.15 -0.54
C SER A 19 1.22 5.47 0.14
N ILE A 20 -0.05 5.89 0.03
CA ILE A 20 -0.58 7.10 0.67
C ILE A 20 -0.97 6.86 2.14
N ALA A 21 -1.28 5.63 2.53
CA ALA A 21 -1.67 5.26 3.89
C ALA A 21 -0.66 5.68 5.00
N PRO A 22 0.67 5.50 4.85
CA PRO A 22 1.62 5.90 5.90
C PRO A 22 1.66 7.41 6.16
N ILE A 23 1.37 8.24 5.16
CA ILE A 23 1.29 9.71 5.34
C ILE A 23 0.11 10.08 6.24
N GLY A 24 -1.04 9.41 6.08
CA GLY A 24 -2.21 9.61 6.93
C GLY A 24 -1.93 9.27 8.41
N LEU A 25 -1.19 8.20 8.66
CA LEU A 25 -0.79 7.80 10.01
C LEU A 25 0.13 8.83 10.67
N LEU A 26 1.09 9.40 9.93
CA LEU A 26 1.99 10.44 10.43
C LEU A 26 1.24 11.72 10.81
N ILE A 27 0.31 12.16 9.95
CA ILE A 27 -0.48 13.38 10.21
C ILE A 27 -1.39 13.18 11.42
N SER A 28 -2.02 12.00 11.56
CA SER A 28 -2.85 11.66 12.73
C SER A 28 -2.04 11.72 14.05
N GLY A 29 -0.78 11.25 14.02
CA GLY A 29 0.12 11.33 15.17
C GLY A 29 0.55 12.77 15.49
N TYR A 30 0.76 13.60 14.47
CA TYR A 30 1.20 14.99 14.60
C TYR A 30 0.09 15.91 15.16
N VAL A 31 -1.16 15.75 14.72
CA VAL A 31 -2.30 16.58 15.18
C VAL A 31 -2.60 16.39 16.67
N SER A 32 -2.23 15.25 17.25
CA SER A 32 -2.54 14.91 18.65
C SER A 32 -1.79 15.76 19.70
N ASN A 33 -0.87 16.65 19.30
CA ASN A 33 -0.13 17.61 20.14
C ASN A 33 0.45 17.01 21.46
N ASN A 34 0.83 15.73 21.40
CA ASN A 34 1.38 14.98 22.53
C ASN A 34 2.60 14.20 22.07
N LYS A 35 3.70 14.30 22.82
CA LYS A 35 4.99 13.66 22.50
C LYS A 35 4.86 12.15 22.34
N TYR A 36 4.05 11.50 23.19
CA TYR A 36 3.85 10.05 23.14
C TYR A 36 2.96 9.60 21.98
N SER A 37 1.92 10.36 21.66
CA SER A 37 1.06 10.08 20.50
C SER A 37 1.81 10.25 19.18
N PHE A 38 2.70 11.25 19.08
CA PHE A 38 3.56 11.41 17.90
C PHE A 38 4.53 10.24 17.73
N LEU A 39 5.20 9.80 18.80
CA LEU A 39 6.07 8.61 18.76
C LEU A 39 5.30 7.32 18.44
N GLY A 40 4.07 7.18 18.95
CA GLY A 40 3.17 6.07 18.60
C GLY A 40 2.78 6.08 17.12
N GLY A 41 2.43 7.25 16.58
CA GLY A 41 2.15 7.43 15.15
C GLY A 41 3.35 7.13 14.26
N LEU A 42 4.55 7.54 14.68
CA LEU A 42 5.80 7.26 13.95
C LEU A 42 6.12 5.76 13.92
N ARG A 43 5.88 5.03 15.02
CA ARG A 43 6.01 3.57 15.05
C ARG A 43 5.01 2.86 14.14
N ALA A 44 3.75 3.29 14.16
CA ALA A 44 2.72 2.74 13.27
C ALA A 44 3.05 3.00 11.79
N ALA A 45 3.55 4.19 11.46
CA ALA A 45 4.01 4.53 10.12
C ALA A 45 5.19 3.63 9.70
N ALA A 46 6.22 3.51 10.54
CA ALA A 46 7.37 2.63 10.27
C ALA A 46 6.95 1.17 10.05
N GLN A 47 5.98 0.68 10.82
CA GLN A 47 5.42 -0.65 10.63
C GLN A 47 4.71 -0.78 9.28
N SER A 48 3.81 0.15 8.94
CA SER A 48 3.06 0.11 7.68
C SER A 48 3.98 0.09 6.46
N ILE A 49 5.01 0.95 6.44
CA ILE A 49 6.02 1.01 5.37
C ILE A 49 6.80 -0.31 5.28
N SER A 50 7.19 -0.86 6.43
CA SER A 50 7.96 -2.11 6.48
C SER A 50 7.18 -3.32 5.95
N TYR A 51 5.85 -3.31 6.05
CA TYR A 51 4.99 -4.37 5.49
C TYR A 51 4.58 -4.12 4.04
N GLU A 52 4.56 -2.88 3.56
CA GLU A 52 4.29 -2.58 2.15
C GLU A 52 5.40 -3.06 1.21
N ILE A 53 6.66 -2.86 1.57
CA ILE A 53 7.81 -3.21 0.71
C ILE A 53 7.84 -4.73 0.36
N PRO A 54 7.76 -5.68 1.32
CA PRO A 54 7.72 -7.10 0.96
C PRO A 54 6.44 -7.49 0.22
N LEU A 55 5.30 -6.88 0.56
CA LEU A 55 4.02 -7.11 -0.11
C LEU A 55 4.08 -6.73 -1.60
N THR A 56 4.63 -5.56 -1.91
CA THR A 56 4.79 -5.08 -3.29
C THR A 56 5.75 -5.96 -4.09
N LEU A 57 6.81 -6.48 -3.47
CA LEU A 57 7.74 -7.44 -4.10
C LEU A 57 7.06 -8.79 -4.41
N CYS A 58 6.25 -9.32 -3.49
CA CYS A 58 5.48 -10.54 -3.73
C CYS A 58 4.51 -10.36 -4.90
N VAL A 59 3.77 -9.25 -4.92
CA VAL A 59 2.81 -8.93 -5.97
C VAL A 59 3.49 -8.73 -7.33
N LEU A 60 4.65 -8.07 -7.35
CA LEU A 60 5.47 -7.92 -8.56
C LEU A 60 5.90 -9.28 -9.12
N SER A 61 6.31 -10.21 -8.25
CA SER A 61 6.72 -11.57 -8.63
C SER A 61 5.58 -12.33 -9.33
N ILE A 62 4.35 -12.18 -8.85
CA ILE A 62 3.16 -12.82 -9.43
C ILE A 62 2.81 -12.20 -10.79
N SER A 63 2.89 -10.88 -10.91
CA SER A 63 2.66 -10.18 -12.18
C SER A 63 3.66 -10.62 -13.26
N LEU A 64 4.93 -10.86 -12.90
CA LEU A 64 5.92 -11.40 -13.82
C LEU A 64 5.59 -12.84 -14.29
N LEU A 65 5.03 -13.68 -13.42
CA LEU A 65 4.59 -15.03 -13.82
C LEU A 65 3.38 -15.02 -14.76
N SER A 66 2.41 -14.14 -14.51
CA SER A 66 1.20 -14.03 -15.32
C SER A 66 1.45 -13.38 -16.69
N ASN A 67 2.58 -12.68 -16.88
CA ASN A 67 2.85 -11.79 -18.04
C ASN A 67 1.77 -10.72 -18.27
N SER A 68 0.85 -10.55 -17.31
CA SER A 68 -0.19 -9.52 -17.29
C SER A 68 -0.16 -8.78 -15.95
N SER A 69 -0.53 -7.51 -15.99
CA SER A 69 -0.66 -6.64 -14.81
C SER A 69 -2.13 -6.28 -14.53
N SER A 70 -3.06 -6.91 -15.27
CA SER A 70 -4.49 -6.81 -15.00
C SER A 70 -4.84 -7.64 -13.76
N THR A 71 -5.73 -7.15 -12.92
CA THR A 71 -6.20 -7.87 -11.72
C THR A 71 -7.11 -9.07 -12.08
N VAL A 72 -7.51 -9.19 -13.34
CA VAL A 72 -8.41 -10.23 -13.83
C VAL A 72 -7.64 -11.42 -14.42
N ASP A 73 -6.44 -11.18 -14.96
CA ASP A 73 -5.60 -12.22 -15.58
C ASP A 73 -4.55 -12.80 -14.62
N ILE A 74 -4.25 -12.14 -13.49
CA ILE A 74 -3.38 -12.66 -12.43
C ILE A 74 -4.08 -13.66 -11.52
#